data_AF-A0ABD0M0D9-F1
#
_entry.id   AF-A0ABD0M0D9-F1
#
_cell.length_a   1.000
_cell.length_b   1.000
_cell.length_c   1.000
_cell.angle_alpha   90.00
_cell.angle_beta   90.00
_cell.angle_gamma   90.00
#
_symmetry.space_group_name_H-M   'P 1'
#
loop_
_entity.id
_entity.type
_entity.pdbx_description
1 polymer ?
#
loop_
_entity_poly.entity_id
_entity_poly.type
_entity_poly.pdbx_seq_one_letter_code
_entity_poly.pdbx_strand_id
1 'polypeptide(L)'
;MDRFFDCLDTRNLNEADRTCKPDLQAYTQLDDPRFDFLEEEFLAYLEEWQTSVNHRPGQFSKTDRQKMCLTHQTFRGLVMTVHAFVGVTKYLLSQGVPFVLSNKFCQDPIEEHFGRHRGMGRTADVIAYSLL
;
A
#
# COMPACT_ATOMS: atom_id res chain seq x y z
N MET A 1 -1.35 7.80 7.83
CA MET A 1 -1.56 7.39 6.42
C MET A 1 -0.39 7.76 5.52
N ASP A 2 0.12 9.00 5.53
CA ASP A 2 1.28 9.39 4.67
C ASP A 2 2.49 8.45 4.84
N ARG A 3 2.90 8.23 6.09
CA ARG A 3 4.00 7.31 6.45
C ARG A 3 3.82 5.88 5.91
N PHE A 4 2.59 5.35 5.93
CA PHE A 4 2.29 4.02 5.39
C PHE A 4 2.53 3.95 3.88
N PHE A 5 2.08 4.97 3.14
CA PHE A 5 2.31 5.04 1.70
C PHE A 5 3.78 5.23 1.36
N ASP A 6 4.48 6.11 2.07
CA ASP A 6 5.92 6.31 1.87
C ASP A 6 6.70 4.99 2.06
N CYS A 7 6.37 4.21 3.10
CA CYS A 7 6.96 2.89 3.33
C CYS A 7 6.76 1.91 2.16
N LEU A 8 5.70 2.08 1.36
CA LEU A 8 5.28 1.15 0.30
C LEU A 8 5.49 1.71 -1.13
N ASP A 9 5.97 2.95 -1.29
CA ASP A 9 6.21 3.60 -2.58
C ASP A 9 7.66 4.09 -2.73
N THR A 10 8.61 3.29 -2.27
CA THR A 10 10.04 3.59 -2.48
C THR A 10 10.44 3.26 -3.91
N ARG A 11 10.85 4.26 -4.70
CA ARG A 11 11.09 4.11 -6.14
C ARG A 11 12.56 4.01 -6.54
N ASN A 12 13.43 4.63 -5.78
CA ASN A 12 14.88 4.65 -6.02
C ASN A 12 15.63 4.99 -4.73
N LEU A 13 16.97 4.85 -4.77
CA LEU A 13 17.82 5.02 -3.59
C LEU A 13 18.00 6.47 -3.13
N ASN A 14 17.70 7.46 -3.98
CA ASN A 14 18.05 8.87 -3.74
C ASN A 14 16.81 9.73 -3.43
N GLU A 15 15.60 9.17 -3.55
CA GLU A 15 14.36 9.93 -3.42
C GLU A 15 14.15 10.43 -1.99
N ALA A 16 14.45 9.59 -1.00
CA ALA A 16 14.36 9.95 0.40
C ALA A 16 15.22 11.18 0.73
N ASP A 17 16.46 11.20 0.26
CA ASP A 17 17.41 12.30 0.52
C ASP A 17 16.97 13.59 -0.18
N ARG A 18 16.50 13.49 -1.43
CA ARG A 18 16.04 14.67 -2.20
C ARG A 18 14.77 15.27 -1.62
N THR A 19 13.87 14.44 -1.10
CA THR A 19 12.56 14.86 -0.57
C THR A 19 12.56 15.05 0.94
N CYS A 20 13.67 14.76 1.61
CA CYS A 20 13.80 14.73 3.07
C CYS A 20 12.75 13.83 3.75
N LYS A 21 12.37 12.72 3.12
CA LYS A 21 11.38 11.75 3.61
C LYS A 21 12.06 10.41 3.91
N PRO A 22 12.43 10.12 5.18
CA PRO A 22 13.18 8.91 5.52
C PRO A 22 12.38 7.62 5.25
N ASP A 23 11.05 7.66 5.33
CA ASP A 23 10.22 6.48 5.07
C ASP A 23 10.25 6.03 3.60
N LEU A 24 10.74 6.87 2.67
CA LEU A 24 10.97 6.54 1.25
C LEU A 24 12.36 5.90 1.00
N GLN A 25 13.11 5.54 2.03
CA GLN A 25 14.40 4.86 1.84
C GLN A 25 14.22 3.41 1.38
N ALA A 26 15.16 2.88 0.60
CA ALA A 26 15.13 1.45 0.29
C ALA A 26 15.33 0.62 1.55
N TYR A 27 14.64 -0.52 1.65
CA TYR A 27 14.87 -1.44 2.76
C TYR A 27 16.18 -2.16 2.51
N THR A 28 17.09 -2.10 3.47
CA THR A 28 18.44 -2.69 3.36
C THR A 28 18.80 -3.60 4.52
N GLN A 29 18.06 -3.52 5.63
CA GLN A 29 18.33 -4.25 6.86
C GLN A 29 17.11 -5.04 7.31
N LEU A 30 17.35 -6.16 8.02
CA LEU A 30 16.28 -7.04 8.53
C LEU A 30 15.56 -6.44 9.75
N ASP A 31 16.23 -5.56 10.47
CA ASP A 31 15.78 -4.83 11.66
C ASP A 31 15.38 -3.38 11.34
N ASP A 32 14.99 -3.12 10.09
CA ASP A 32 14.50 -1.80 9.68
C ASP A 32 13.29 -1.41 10.55
N PRO A 33 13.33 -0.28 11.28
CA PRO A 33 12.28 0.11 12.24
C PRO A 33 10.94 0.37 11.58
N ARG A 34 10.91 0.55 10.25
CA ARG A 34 9.65 0.69 9.51
C ARG A 34 8.84 -0.59 9.49
N PHE A 35 9.47 -1.77 9.68
CA PHE A 35 8.73 -3.01 9.85
C PHE A 35 7.88 -3.00 11.13
N ASP A 36 8.44 -2.55 12.25
CA ASP A 36 7.71 -2.44 13.50
C ASP A 36 6.59 -1.41 13.41
N PHE A 37 6.84 -0.27 12.74
CA PHE A 37 5.77 0.68 12.44
C PHE A 37 4.62 0.05 11.64
N LEU A 38 4.93 -0.74 10.61
CA LEU A 38 3.92 -1.36 9.77
C LEU A 38 3.11 -2.41 10.54
N GLU A 39 3.77 -3.32 11.26
CA GLU A 39 3.12 -4.45 11.93
C GLU A 39 2.48 -4.06 13.27
N GLU A 40 3.17 -3.26 14.09
CA GLU A 40 2.75 -2.98 15.45
C GLU A 40 1.97 -1.66 15.57
N GLU A 41 2.42 -0.58 14.93
CA GLU A 41 1.75 0.72 15.06
C GLU A 41 0.56 0.87 14.08
N PHE A 42 0.78 0.59 12.80
CA PHE A 42 -0.21 0.84 11.76
C PHE A 42 -1.38 -0.14 11.80
N LEU A 43 -1.12 -1.44 12.01
CA LEU A 43 -2.21 -2.42 12.15
C LEU A 43 -3.02 -2.18 13.43
N ALA A 44 -2.36 -1.87 14.55
CA ALA A 44 -3.06 -1.50 15.78
C ALA A 44 -3.96 -0.28 15.58
N TYR A 45 -3.47 0.75 14.89
CA TYR A 45 -4.28 1.92 14.51
C TYR A 45 -5.55 1.53 13.72
N LEU A 46 -5.44 0.61 12.76
CA LEU A 46 -6.60 0.15 11.99
C LEU A 46 -7.63 -0.57 12.86
N GLU A 47 -7.17 -1.44 13.76
CA GLU A 47 -8.03 -2.15 14.71
C GLU A 47 -8.72 -1.20 15.70
N GLU A 48 -7.97 -0.25 16.25
CA GLU A 48 -8.49 0.78 17.13
C GLU A 48 -9.52 1.65 16.41
N TRP A 49 -9.28 2.02 15.16
CA TRP A 49 -10.23 2.79 14.37
C TRP A 49 -11.55 2.02 14.19
N GLN A 50 -11.49 0.74 13.79
CA GLN A 50 -12.70 -0.09 13.65
C GLN A 50 -13.43 -0.25 15.00
N THR A 51 -12.68 -0.47 16.07
CA THR A 51 -13.20 -0.58 17.44
C THR A 51 -13.88 0.71 17.89
N SER A 52 -13.29 1.87 17.59
CA SER A 52 -13.84 3.17 17.94
C SER A 52 -15.17 3.44 17.23
N VAL A 53 -15.32 3.01 15.98
CA VAL A 53 -16.57 3.14 15.22
C VAL A 53 -17.64 2.20 15.76
N ASN A 54 -17.28 1.00 16.18
CA ASN A 54 -18.21 0.04 16.78
C ASN A 54 -18.74 0.52 18.14
N HIS A 55 -17.87 1.09 18.98
CA HIS A 55 -18.22 1.57 20.31
C HIS A 55 -18.67 3.03 20.35
N ARG A 56 -18.72 3.71 19.20
CA ARG A 56 -19.10 5.12 19.13
C ARG A 56 -20.49 5.33 19.77
N PRO A 57 -20.61 6.21 20.79
CA PRO A 57 -21.87 6.47 21.46
C PRO A 57 -22.85 7.18 20.52
N GLY A 58 -24.14 6.83 20.62
CA GLY A 58 -25.20 7.36 19.76
C GLY A 58 -25.95 6.27 19.00
N GLN A 59 -27.16 6.59 18.54
CA GLN A 59 -28.01 5.69 17.77
C GLN A 59 -27.62 5.75 16.28
N PHE A 60 -26.49 5.15 15.93
CA PHE A 60 -26.08 4.99 14.54
C PHE A 60 -26.59 3.67 13.97
N SER A 61 -27.19 3.72 12.78
CA SER A 61 -27.53 2.51 12.04
C SER A 61 -26.27 1.75 11.60
N LYS A 62 -26.42 0.49 11.22
CA LYS A 62 -25.32 -0.31 10.65
C LYS A 62 -24.71 0.36 9.42
N THR A 63 -25.54 0.94 8.57
CA THR A 63 -25.13 1.65 7.35
C THR A 63 -24.33 2.90 7.66
N ASP A 64 -24.73 3.66 8.70
CA ASP A 64 -23.98 4.85 9.12
C ASP A 64 -22.60 4.48 9.65
N ARG A 65 -22.51 3.42 10.47
CA ARG A 65 -21.22 2.92 10.98
C ARG A 65 -20.31 2.43 9.87
N GLN A 66 -20.85 1.75 8.85
CA GLN A 66 -20.07 1.31 7.68
C GLN A 66 -19.45 2.48 6.91
N LYS A 67 -20.11 3.65 6.86
CA LYS A 67 -19.57 4.85 6.19
C LYS A 67 -18.48 5.56 7.01
N MET A 68 -18.34 5.24 8.30
CA MET A 68 -17.37 5.88 9.21
C MET A 68 -16.01 5.16 9.25
N CYS A 69 -15.89 4.02 8.57
CA CYS A 69 -14.69 3.19 8.58
C CYS A 69 -14.39 2.69 7.16
N LEU A 70 -13.23 2.07 6.98
CA LEU A 70 -12.93 1.28 5.80
C LEU A 70 -13.95 0.15 5.61
N THR A 71 -14.19 -0.20 4.35
CA THR A 71 -14.90 -1.44 4.04
C THR A 71 -14.13 -2.64 4.61
N HIS A 72 -14.85 -3.70 4.95
CA HIS A 72 -14.23 -4.93 5.45
C HIS A 72 -13.16 -5.48 4.49
N GLN A 73 -13.42 -5.38 3.18
CA GLN A 73 -12.52 -5.80 2.11
C GLN A 73 -11.24 -4.97 2.11
N THR A 74 -11.35 -3.64 2.18
CA THR A 74 -10.19 -2.75 2.23
C THR A 74 -9.38 -2.98 3.51
N PHE A 75 -10.03 -3.09 4.67
CA PHE A 75 -9.37 -3.39 5.94
C PHE A 75 -8.55 -4.68 5.86
N ARG A 76 -9.18 -5.77 5.42
CA ARG A 76 -8.50 -7.06 5.26
C ARG A 76 -7.37 -6.99 4.23
N GLY A 77 -7.59 -6.25 3.15
CA GLY A 77 -6.57 -6.00 2.13
C GLY A 77 -5.32 -5.33 2.72
N LEU A 78 -5.48 -4.29 3.54
CA LEU A 78 -4.37 -3.61 4.19
C LEU A 78 -3.59 -4.54 5.14
N VAL A 79 -4.29 -5.31 5.98
CA VAL A 79 -3.66 -6.29 6.89
C VAL A 79 -2.84 -7.32 6.09
N MET A 80 -3.42 -7.88 5.04
CA MET A 80 -2.72 -8.83 4.17
C MET A 80 -1.51 -8.20 3.48
N THR A 81 -1.65 -6.99 2.95
CA THR A 81 -0.55 -6.27 2.29
C THR A 81 0.61 -6.04 3.24
N VAL A 82 0.36 -5.60 4.47
CA VAL A 82 1.41 -5.36 5.47
C VAL A 82 2.19 -6.64 5.76
N HIS A 83 1.50 -7.71 6.18
CA HIS A 83 2.20 -8.94 6.53
C HIS A 83 2.94 -9.56 5.33
N ALA A 84 2.32 -9.54 4.13
CA ALA A 84 2.94 -10.05 2.93
C ALA A 84 4.19 -9.23 2.55
N PHE A 85 4.09 -7.91 2.60
CA PHE A 85 5.18 -6.99 2.31
C PHE A 85 6.36 -7.18 3.27
N VAL A 86 6.10 -7.20 4.58
CA VAL A 86 7.14 -7.39 5.60
C VAL A 86 7.79 -8.76 5.44
N GLY A 87 6.98 -9.81 5.26
CA GLY A 87 7.46 -11.18 5.08
C GLY A 87 8.36 -11.33 3.85
N VAL A 88 7.92 -10.85 2.68
CA VAL A 88 8.72 -10.96 1.44
C VAL A 88 9.97 -10.08 1.49
N THR A 89 9.90 -8.89 2.08
CA THR A 89 11.04 -7.98 2.18
C THR A 89 12.12 -8.56 3.10
N LYS A 90 11.74 -9.00 4.31
CA LYS A 90 12.66 -9.69 5.23
C LYS A 90 13.25 -10.96 4.60
N TYR A 91 12.44 -11.74 3.90
CA TYR A 91 12.93 -12.91 3.17
C TYR A 91 14.00 -12.54 2.12
N LEU A 92 13.72 -11.60 1.22
CA LEU A 92 14.67 -11.19 0.18
C LEU A 92 16.00 -10.68 0.76
N LEU A 93 15.93 -9.83 1.79
CA LEU A 93 17.13 -9.33 2.47
C LEU A 93 17.94 -10.47 3.13
N SER A 94 17.26 -11.45 3.73
CA SER A 94 17.92 -12.64 4.31
C SER A 94 18.63 -13.50 3.27
N GLN A 95 18.22 -13.45 2.00
CA GLN A 95 18.86 -14.15 0.88
C GLN A 95 20.04 -13.36 0.28
N GLY A 96 20.42 -12.23 0.88
CA GLY A 96 21.53 -11.40 0.42
C GLY A 96 21.18 -10.41 -0.69
N VAL A 97 19.89 -10.17 -0.94
CA VAL A 97 19.47 -9.04 -1.79
C VAL A 97 19.90 -7.74 -1.10
N PRO A 98 20.66 -6.85 -1.76
CA PRO A 98 21.27 -5.70 -1.09
C PRO A 98 20.26 -4.64 -0.66
N PHE A 99 19.14 -4.53 -1.39
CA PHE A 99 18.06 -3.61 -1.06
C PHE A 99 16.74 -4.03 -1.73
N VAL A 100 15.62 -3.56 -1.19
CA VAL A 100 14.27 -3.74 -1.74
C VAL A 100 13.63 -2.38 -2.00
N LEU A 101 13.10 -2.20 -3.21
CA LEU A 101 12.29 -1.04 -3.61
C LEU A 101 10.81 -1.45 -3.57
N SER A 102 10.05 -0.90 -2.62
CA SER A 102 8.67 -1.33 -2.37
C SER A 102 7.73 -1.05 -3.53
N ASN A 103 8.01 -0.05 -4.37
CA ASN A 103 7.22 0.23 -5.58
C ASN A 103 7.28 -0.89 -6.64
N LYS A 104 8.13 -1.90 -6.48
CA LYS A 104 8.17 -3.07 -7.38
C LYS A 104 7.12 -4.12 -7.04
N PHE A 105 6.40 -3.95 -5.94
CA PHE A 105 5.33 -4.85 -5.50
C PHE A 105 3.93 -4.34 -5.81
N CYS A 106 3.80 -3.21 -6.53
CA CYS A 106 2.51 -2.69 -6.98
C CYS A 106 2.24 -2.99 -8.47
N GLN A 107 0.98 -2.79 -8.88
CA GLN A 107 0.52 -2.99 -10.26
C GLN A 107 0.64 -1.73 -11.12
N ASP A 108 1.22 -0.64 -10.61
CA ASP A 108 1.31 0.63 -11.33
C ASP A 108 1.95 0.49 -12.72
N PRO A 109 3.02 -0.31 -12.94
CA PRO A 109 3.59 -0.46 -14.28
C PRO A 109 2.61 -1.07 -15.30
N ILE A 110 1.76 -2.01 -14.86
CA ILE A 110 0.76 -2.63 -15.74
C ILE A 110 -0.41 -1.67 -15.97
N GLU A 111 -0.83 -0.92 -14.96
CA GLU A 111 -1.85 0.12 -15.10
C GLU A 111 -1.40 1.25 -16.04
N GLU A 112 -0.16 1.71 -15.92
CA GLU A 112 0.45 2.70 -16.81
C GLU A 112 0.49 2.19 -18.25
N HIS A 113 0.85 0.93 -18.44
CA HIS A 113 0.85 0.30 -19.76
C HIS A 113 -0.55 0.31 -20.38
N PHE A 114 -1.59 -0.11 -19.66
CA PHE A 114 -2.97 -0.05 -20.16
C PHE A 114 -3.49 1.38 -20.30
N GLY A 115 -3.07 2.31 -19.45
CA GLY A 115 -3.38 3.73 -19.58
C GLY A 115 -2.85 4.32 -20.89
N ARG A 116 -1.60 3.97 -21.27
CA ARG A 116 -1.03 4.35 -22.57
C ARG A 116 -1.82 3.78 -23.74
N HIS A 117 -2.26 2.52 -23.66
CA HIS A 117 -3.09 1.90 -24.70
C HIS A 117 -4.42 2.65 -24.89
N ARG A 118 -5.13 2.96 -23.79
CA ARG A 118 -6.38 3.73 -23.86
C ARG A 118 -6.16 5.15 -24.41
N GLY A 119 -5.06 5.81 -23.99
CA GLY A 119 -4.73 7.16 -24.44
C GLY A 119 -4.46 7.28 -25.95
N MET A 120 -4.02 6.20 -26.60
CA MET A 120 -3.82 6.20 -28.06
C MET A 120 -5.13 6.34 -28.85
N GLY A 121 -6.28 5.99 -28.27
CA GLY A 121 -7.60 6.06 -28.90
C GLY A 121 -8.29 7.43 -28.84
N ARG A 122 -7.70 8.44 -28.16
CA ARG A 122 -8.31 9.75 -27.85
C ARG A 122 -9.67 9.63 -27.16
N THR A 123 -10.76 9.52 -27.91
CA THR A 123 -12.14 9.35 -27.41
C THR A 123 -12.63 7.90 -27.49
N ALA A 124 -11.85 6.99 -28.06
CA ALA A 124 -12.12 5.56 -28.08
C ALA A 124 -11.41 4.87 -26.90
N ASP A 125 -12.02 4.97 -25.72
CA ASP A 125 -11.48 4.40 -24.47
C ASP A 125 -11.48 2.87 -24.45
N VAL A 126 -12.28 2.25 -25.32
CA VAL A 126 -12.42 0.79 -25.46
C VAL A 126 -11.87 0.37 -26.83
N ILE A 127 -10.73 -0.32 -26.82
CA ILE A 127 -10.21 -0.98 -28.01
C ILE A 127 -10.99 -2.29 -28.16
N ALA A 128 -11.96 -2.32 -29.08
CA ALA A 128 -12.59 -3.56 -29.50
C ALA A 128 -11.56 -4.40 -30.27
N TYR A 129 -11.30 -5.63 -29.81
CA TYR A 129 -10.56 -6.60 -30.60
C TYR A 129 -11.42 -6.98 -31.80
N SER A 130 -11.16 -6.35 -32.96
CA SER A 130 -11.65 -6.84 -34.24
C SER A 130 -11.01 -8.20 -34.48
N LEU A 131 -11.75 -9.28 -34.18
CA LEU A 131 -11.35 -10.65 -34.49
C LEU A 131 -11.13 -10.75 -36.01
N LEU A 132 -9.92 -11.17 -36.39
CA LEU A 132 -9.61 -11.70 -37.73
C LEU A 132 -10.45 -12.94 -38.02
#